data_AF-A0A0K9ES28-F1
#
_entry.id   AF-A0A0K9ES28-F1
#
_cell.length_a   1.000
_cell.length_b   1.000
_cell.length_c   1.000
_cell.angle_alpha   90.00
_cell.angle_beta   90.00
_cell.angle_gamma   90.00
#
_symmetry.space_group_name_H-M   'P 1'
#
loop_
_entity.id
_entity.type
_entity.pdbx_description
1 polymer ?
#
loop_
_entity_poly.entity_id
_entity_poly.type
_entity_poly.pdbx_seq_one_letter_code
_entity_poly.pdbx_strand_id
1 'polypeptide(L)' 'MSKFLTIADVADYLSVSAGQVRTLIKNGEIPAIQVGGRGQWRIEESVLADYVERGYAATRERVEALHAERSSNTKA' A
#
# COMPACT_ATOMS: atom_id res chain seq x y z
N MET A 1 7.92 -14.50 15.11
CA MET A 1 6.66 -15.01 14.52
C MET A 1 6.10 -13.89 13.67
N SER A 2 5.85 -14.12 12.39
CA SER A 2 5.18 -13.14 11.54
C SER A 2 3.67 -13.18 11.79
N LYS A 3 3.05 -12.02 12.07
CA LYS A 3 1.60 -11.92 12.22
C LYS A 3 0.96 -11.81 10.84
N PHE A 4 -0.05 -12.64 10.58
CA PHE A 4 -0.83 -12.58 9.36
C PHE A 4 -2.17 -11.90 9.61
N LEU A 5 -2.48 -10.92 8.77
CA LEU A 5 -3.68 -10.11 8.79
C LEU A 5 -4.70 -10.63 7.77
N THR A 6 -5.98 -10.50 8.10
CA THR A 6 -7.07 -10.70 7.14
C THR A 6 -7.26 -9.46 6.28
N ILE A 7 -8.03 -9.59 5.20
CA ILE A 7 -8.46 -8.43 4.40
C ILE A 7 -9.20 -7.40 5.27
N ALA A 8 -9.99 -7.84 6.25
CA ALA A 8 -10.73 -6.94 7.14
C ALA A 8 -9.77 -6.14 8.03
N ASP A 9 -8.81 -6.83 8.66
CA ASP A 9 -7.81 -6.16 9.51
C ASP A 9 -7.02 -5.08 8.73
N VAL A 10 -6.64 -5.38 7.49
CA VAL A 10 -5.91 -4.41 6.64
C VAL A 10 -6.81 -3.26 6.18
N ALA A 11 -8.09 -3.54 5.88
CA ALA A 11 -9.06 -2.53 5.51
C ALA A 11 -9.26 -1.52 6.65
N ASP A 12 -9.40 -2.02 7.88
CA ASP A 12 -9.51 -1.19 9.08
C ASP A 12 -8.22 -0.39 9.32
N TYR A 13 -7.06 -1.04 9.21
CA TYR A 13 -5.76 -0.40 9.42
C TYR A 13 -5.53 0.77 8.45
N LEU A 14 -5.83 0.58 7.16
CA LEU A 14 -5.67 1.61 6.14
C LEU A 14 -6.87 2.55 6.03
N SER A 15 -7.94 2.33 6.81
CA SER A 15 -9.20 3.08 6.72
C SER A 15 -9.79 3.09 5.31
N VAL A 16 -9.84 1.92 4.66
CA VAL A 16 -10.39 1.73 3.30
C VAL A 16 -11.42 0.60 3.27
N SER A 17 -12.12 0.41 2.15
CA SER A 17 -13.02 -0.74 2.00
C SER A 17 -12.25 -2.06 1.81
N ALA A 18 -12.84 -3.17 2.25
CA ALA A 18 -12.32 -4.52 1.96
C ALA A 18 -12.20 -4.80 0.45
N GLY A 19 -13.07 -4.17 -0.37
CA GLY A 19 -12.99 -4.24 -1.83
C GLY A 19 -11.72 -3.59 -2.37
N GLN A 20 -11.32 -2.44 -1.81
CA GLN A 20 -10.07 -1.77 -2.15
C GLN A 20 -8.86 -2.66 -1.86
N VAL A 21 -8.82 -3.30 -0.69
CA VAL A 21 -7.74 -4.23 -0.33
C VAL A 21 -7.68 -5.42 -1.28
N ARG A 22 -8.82 -5.98 -1.70
CA ARG A 22 -8.86 -7.05 -2.72
C ARG A 22 -8.28 -6.59 -4.06
N THR A 23 -8.56 -5.36 -4.48
CA THR A 23 -7.98 -4.79 -5.70
C THR A 23 -6.47 -4.65 -5.58
N LEU A 24 -5.96 -4.16 -4.45
CA LEU A 24 -4.52 -4.05 -4.20
C LEU A 24 -3.83 -5.43 -4.29
N ILE A 25 -4.45 -6.49 -3.73
CA ILE A 25 -3.95 -7.86 -3.85
C ILE A 25 -3.97 -8.31 -5.31
N LYS A 26 -5.10 -8.12 -6.01
CA LYS A 26 -5.28 -8.55 -7.40
C LYS A 26 -4.28 -7.88 -8.35
N ASN A 27 -3.97 -6.61 -8.10
CA ASN A 27 -2.98 -5.86 -8.86
C ASN A 27 -1.53 -6.20 -8.48
N GLY A 28 -1.32 -7.01 -7.42
CA GLY A 28 0.00 -7.36 -6.90
C GLY A 28 0.67 -6.25 -6.08
N GLU A 29 -0.05 -5.17 -5.74
CA GLU A 29 0.48 -4.04 -4.98
C GLU A 29 0.73 -4.40 -3.51
N ILE A 30 -0.15 -5.25 -2.96
CA ILE A 30 0.02 -5.89 -1.65
C ILE A 30 0.09 -7.41 -1.86
N PRO A 31 1.30 -8.00 -1.81
CA PRO A 31 1.45 -9.44 -1.82
C PRO A 31 0.64 -10.12 -0.71
N ALA A 32 -0.06 -11.19 -1.05
CA ALA A 32 -0.85 -11.96 -0.12
C ALA A 32 -0.84 -13.43 -0.52
N ILE A 33 -1.01 -14.31 0.47
CA ILE A 33 -1.15 -15.75 0.24
C ILE A 33 -2.60 -16.17 0.46
N GLN A 34 -3.02 -17.22 -0.23
CA GLN A 34 -4.25 -17.93 0.11
C GLN A 34 -3.93 -19.04 1.10
N VAL A 35 -4.68 -19.10 2.19
CA VAL A 35 -4.53 -20.16 3.20
C VAL A 35 -5.81 -21.01 3.21
N GLY A 36 -5.67 -22.28 2.83
CA GLY A 36 -6.79 -23.22 2.74
C GLY A 36 -7.68 -22.98 1.54
N GLY A 37 -8.98 -23.28 1.68
CA GLY A 37 -9.98 -23.14 0.62
C GLY A 37 -10.83 -21.86 0.73
N ARG A 38 -11.41 -21.45 -0.41
CA ARG A 38 -12.40 -20.36 -0.56
C ARG A 38 -11.93 -18.96 -0.15
N GLY A 39 -11.00 -18.38 -0.91
CA GLY A 39 -10.79 -16.91 -0.91
C GLY A 39 -10.31 -16.31 0.41
N GLN A 40 -9.72 -17.12 1.28
CA GLN A 40 -9.10 -16.68 2.52
C GLN A 40 -7.69 -16.17 2.25
N TRP A 41 -7.59 -14.86 2.05
CA TRP A 41 -6.32 -14.18 1.89
C TRP A 41 -5.69 -13.84 3.24
N ARG A 42 -4.38 -13.96 3.32
CA ARG A 42 -3.56 -13.54 4.46
C ARG A 42 -2.43 -12.67 3.96
N ILE A 43 -2.27 -11.53 4.63
CA ILE A 43 -1.25 -10.53 4.34
C ILE A 43 -0.31 -10.52 5.53
N GLU A 44 0.99 -10.68 5.30
CA GLU A 44 1.95 -10.55 6.40
C GLU A 44 2.02 -9.09 6.86
N GLU A 45 2.11 -8.85 8.17
CA GLU A 45 2.18 -7.50 8.74
C GLU A 45 3.37 -6.69 8.18
N SER A 46 4.51 -7.33 7.95
CA SER A 46 5.69 -6.72 7.30
C SER A 46 5.39 -6.24 5.89
N VAL A 47 4.64 -7.03 5.11
CA VAL A 47 4.25 -6.68 3.74
C VAL A 47 3.34 -5.45 3.73
N LEU A 48 2.42 -5.33 4.69
CA LEU A 48 1.60 -4.13 4.85
C LEU A 48 2.46 -2.91 5.21
N ALA A 49 3.41 -3.07 6.15
CA ALA A 49 4.33 -2.00 6.51
C ALA A 49 5.17 -1.53 5.31
N ASP A 50 5.68 -2.46 4.51
CA ASP A 50 6.45 -2.16 3.29
C ASP A 50 5.60 -1.44 2.25
N TYR A 51 4.33 -1.82 2.08
CA TYR A 51 3.40 -1.13 1.20
C TYR A 51 3.20 0.33 1.63
N VAL A 52 3.02 0.56 2.93
CA VAL A 52 2.86 1.92 3.49
C VAL A 52 4.13 2.74 3.26
N GLU A 53 5.31 2.18 3.50
CA GLU A 53 6.57 2.90 3.27
C GLU A 53 6.79 3.24 1.79
N ARG A 54 6.50 2.32 0.87
CA ARG A 54 6.53 2.63 -0.57
C ARG A 54 5.57 3.77 -0.92
N GLY A 55 4.37 3.80 -0.32
CA GLY A 55 3.41 4.88 -0.49
C GLY A 55 3.94 6.24 0.00
N TYR A 56 4.61 6.26 1.16
CA TYR A 56 5.27 7.47 1.65
C TYR A 56 6.42 7.91 0.75
N ALA A 57 7.28 6.99 0.31
CA ALA A 57 8.40 7.29 -0.59
C ALA A 57 7.91 7.90 -1.91
N ALA A 58 6.95 7.27 -2.58
CA ALA A 58 6.36 7.79 -3.82
C ALA A 58 5.72 9.18 -3.62
N THR A 59 5.10 9.43 -2.46
CA THR A 59 4.55 10.74 -2.14
C THR A 59 5.64 11.79 -1.96
N ARG A 60 6.73 11.46 -1.25
CA ARG A 60 7.89 12.36 -1.06
C ARG A 60 8.51 12.74 -2.41
N GLU A 61 8.80 11.75 -3.25
CA GLU A 61 9.38 11.96 -4.59
C GLU A 61 8.52 12.90 -5.44
N ARG A 62 7.19 12.69 -5.44
CA ARG A 62 6.25 13.55 -6.16
C ARG A 62 6.26 14.99 -5.64
N VAL A 63 6.28 15.18 -4.32
CA VAL A 63 6.29 16.52 -3.71
C VAL A 63 7.60 17.24 -4.02
N GLU A 64 8.74 16.56 -3.93
CA GLU A 64 10.05 17.11 -4.28
C GLU A 64 10.13 17.53 -5.75
N ALA A 65 9.65 16.69 -6.67
CA ALA A 65 9.57 17.01 -8.09
C ALA A 65 8.74 18.29 -8.34
N LEU A 66 7.57 18.42 -7.70
CA LEU A 66 6.72 19.61 -7.81
C LEU A 66 7.41 20.88 -7.28
N HIS A 67 8.21 20.78 -6.22
CA HIS A 67 8.98 21.92 -5.70
C HIS A 67 10.13 22.32 -6.63
N ALA A 68 10.81 21.34 -7.24
CA ALA A 68 11.87 21.59 -8.22
C ALA A 68 11.35 22.31 -9.47
N GLU A 69 10.24 21.84 -10.04
CA GLU A 69 9.58 22.46 -11.19
C GLU A 69 9.18 23.92 -10.90
N ARG A 70 8.52 24.18 -9.76
CA ARG A 70 8.14 25.54 -9.34
C ARG A 70 9.34 26.48 -9.19
N SER A 71 10.45 25.97 -8.66
CA SER A 71 11.68 26.74 -8.48
C SER A 71 12.36 27.09 -9.80
N SER A 72 12.24 26.23 -10.81
CA SER A 72 12.74 26.51 -12.17
C SER A 72 11.87 27.51 -12.94
N ASN A 73 10.53 27.46 -12.78
CA ASN A 73 9.60 28.32 -13.51
C ASN A 73 9.56 29.78 -12.99
N THR A 74 10.16 30.06 -11.82
CA THR A 74 10.22 31.42 -11.24
C THR A 74 11.53 32.15 -11.60
N LYS A 75 12.52 31.44 -12.18
CA LYS A 75 13.83 31.99 -12.57
C LYS A 75 13.97 32.28 -14.06
N ALA A 76 12.89 32.10 -14.84
CA ALA A 76 12.76 32.47 -16.25
C ALA A 76 11.85 33.70 -16.36
#